data_AF-A0AAT9GZS3-F1
#
_entry.id   AF-A0AAT9GZS3-F1
#
_cell.length_a   1.000
_cell.length_b   1.000
_cell.length_c   1.000
_cell.angle_alpha   90.00
_cell.angle_beta   90.00
_cell.angle_gamma   90.00
#
_symmetry.space_group_name_H-M   'P 1'
#
loop_
_entity.id
_entity.type
_entity.pdbx_description
1 polymer ?
#
loop_
_entity_poly.entity_id
_entity_poly.type
_entity_poly.pdbx_seq_one_letter_code
_entity_poly.pdbx_strand_id
1 'polypeptide(L)'
;MKKLVSIIMVALVLYTVNSCTKREEDEIADCLTEAIFVKLHNSTDATNPKLMNYSVGYSGTGTLVSVNWTFGDGTTGTGKDITHLYPAAGTYEVKAEVTVAKDGANCTSIPKRTVTIN
;
A
#
# COMPACT_ATOMS: atom_id res chain seq x y z
N MET A 1 7.24 34.84 -55.46
CA MET A 1 6.43 36.06 -55.27
C MET A 1 5.33 35.77 -54.26
N LYS A 2 5.22 36.60 -53.20
CA LYS A 2 4.10 36.77 -52.24
C LYS A 2 3.84 35.57 -51.29
N LYS A 3 4.46 35.50 -50.09
CA LYS A 3 4.12 36.15 -48.79
C LYS A 3 2.70 35.89 -48.28
N LEU A 4 2.59 35.20 -47.13
CA LEU A 4 1.62 35.35 -46.02
C LEU A 4 2.08 34.37 -44.92
N VAL A 5 2.96 34.76 -43.99
CA VAL A 5 2.62 35.22 -42.62
C VAL A 5 1.52 34.38 -41.96
N SER A 6 1.91 33.48 -41.05
CA SER A 6 1.11 33.22 -39.86
C SER A 6 2.04 32.78 -38.73
N ILE A 7 2.19 33.68 -37.76
CA ILE A 7 2.94 33.55 -36.52
C ILE A 7 2.02 32.78 -35.55
N ILE A 8 2.40 31.57 -35.14
CA ILE A 8 1.93 31.02 -33.87
C ILE A 8 3.15 30.41 -33.17
N MET A 9 3.66 31.20 -32.23
CA MET A 9 4.52 30.78 -31.14
C MET A 9 3.72 29.79 -30.27
N VAL A 10 3.93 28.48 -30.46
CA VAL A 10 3.55 27.50 -29.42
C VAL A 10 4.83 27.07 -28.74
N ALA A 11 4.96 27.59 -27.52
CA ALA A 11 6.08 27.36 -26.64
C ALA A 11 6.36 25.85 -26.48
N LEU A 12 7.65 25.56 -26.51
CA LEU A 12 8.26 24.33 -26.06
C LEU A 12 7.74 24.00 -24.65
N VAL A 13 6.83 23.02 -24.56
CA VAL A 13 6.51 22.44 -23.26
C VAL A 13 7.25 21.12 -23.14
N LEU A 14 8.48 21.22 -22.64
CA LEU A 14 9.14 20.14 -21.92
C LEU A 14 8.29 19.82 -20.68
N TYR A 15 7.23 19.03 -20.85
CA TYR A 15 6.65 18.33 -19.71
C TYR A 15 7.58 17.16 -19.42
N THR A 16 8.54 17.41 -18.54
CA THR A 16 9.17 16.34 -17.78
C THR A 16 8.05 15.52 -17.16
N VAL A 17 7.86 14.29 -17.64
CA VAL A 17 7.00 13.31 -16.98
C VAL A 17 7.69 12.85 -15.69
N ASN A 18 7.80 13.76 -14.72
CA ASN A 18 8.13 13.43 -13.34
C ASN A 18 6.88 12.94 -12.59
N SER A 19 5.96 12.25 -13.28
CA SER A 19 4.89 11.54 -12.60
C SER A 19 5.38 10.15 -12.21
N CYS A 20 6.35 10.14 -11.29
CA CYS A 20 6.59 8.97 -10.47
C CYS A 20 5.53 8.98 -9.36
N THR A 21 4.27 8.72 -9.73
CA THR A 21 3.30 8.26 -8.74
C THR A 21 3.71 6.82 -8.45
N LYS A 22 4.43 6.61 -7.34
CA LYS A 22 4.52 5.28 -6.74
C LYS A 22 3.07 4.86 -6.48
N ARG A 23 2.50 4.07 -7.39
CA ARG A 23 1.20 3.44 -7.21
C ARG A 23 1.43 2.42 -6.10
N GLU A 24 1.20 2.84 -4.86
CA GLU A 24 1.06 1.87 -3.78
C GLU A 24 -0.07 0.95 -4.23
N GLU A 25 0.25 -0.34 -4.36
CA GLU A 25 -0.66 -1.36 -4.87
C GLU A 25 -1.78 -1.53 -3.83
N ASP A 26 -2.81 -0.70 -3.96
CA ASP A 26 -4.06 -0.93 -3.25
C ASP A 26 -4.59 -2.29 -3.75
N GLU A 27 -4.59 -3.29 -2.88
CA GLU A 27 -5.21 -4.57 -3.20
C GLU A 27 -6.72 -4.45 -3.02
N ILE A 28 -7.45 -4.95 -4.00
CA ILE A 28 -8.90 -4.96 -4.00
C ILE A 28 -9.34 -6.23 -3.25
N ALA A 29 -10.03 -6.07 -2.13
CA ALA A 29 -10.81 -7.16 -1.56
C ALA A 29 -12.05 -7.33 -2.46
N ASP A 30 -11.97 -8.20 -3.47
CA ASP A 30 -13.07 -8.37 -4.43
C ASP A 30 -14.21 -9.11 -3.74
N CYS A 31 -15.22 -8.34 -3.37
CA CYS A 31 -16.38 -8.88 -2.69
C CYS A 31 -17.68 -8.50 -3.37
N LEU A 32 -17.77 -7.32 -3.98
CA LEU A 32 -18.93 -6.81 -4.72
C LEU A 32 -18.52 -5.60 -5.59
N THR A 33 -19.48 -5.06 -6.35
CA THR A 33 -19.38 -3.96 -7.33
C THR A 33 -18.87 -2.59 -6.83
N GLU A 34 -18.53 -2.46 -5.55
CA GLU A 34 -17.93 -1.25 -4.96
C GLU A 34 -16.53 -1.54 -4.44
N ALA A 35 -15.58 -0.67 -4.76
CA ALA A 35 -14.19 -0.87 -4.40
C ALA A 35 -13.97 -0.68 -2.89
N ILE A 36 -13.57 -1.76 -2.23
CA ILE A 36 -12.94 -1.74 -0.91
C ILE A 36 -11.43 -1.63 -1.14
N PHE A 37 -10.80 -0.63 -0.54
CA PHE A 37 -9.36 -0.43 -0.62
C PHE A 37 -8.71 -0.79 0.71
N VAL A 38 -7.75 -1.72 0.65
CA VAL A 38 -6.93 -2.10 1.79
C VAL A 38 -5.50 -1.68 1.49
N LYS A 39 -4.88 -1.02 2.47
CA LYS A 39 -3.53 -0.50 2.35
C LYS A 39 -2.66 -0.89 3.52
N LEU A 40 -1.49 -1.45 3.23
CA LEU A 40 -0.49 -1.78 4.23
C LEU A 40 0.52 -0.63 4.35
N HIS A 41 0.58 -0.04 5.53
CA HIS A 41 1.59 0.94 5.91
C HIS A 41 2.64 0.31 6.81
N ASN A 42 3.89 0.77 6.69
CA ASN A 42 4.95 0.44 7.62
C ASN A 42 5.86 1.63 7.87
N SER A 43 6.48 1.67 9.05
CA SER A 43 7.52 2.62 9.40
C SER A 43 8.49 2.03 10.41
N THR A 44 9.78 2.30 10.24
CA THR A 44 10.80 1.91 11.21
C THR A 44 10.64 2.70 12.49
N ASP A 45 10.79 2.03 13.64
CA ASP A 45 10.81 2.71 14.92
C ASP A 45 12.00 3.69 15.01
N ALA A 46 11.75 4.86 15.61
CA ALA A 46 12.75 5.92 15.69
C ALA A 46 13.94 5.58 16.61
N THR A 47 13.75 4.64 17.53
CA THR A 47 14.73 4.26 18.56
C THR A 47 15.39 2.91 18.29
N ASN A 48 14.74 2.04 17.52
CA ASN A 48 15.26 0.71 17.20
C ASN A 48 15.04 0.34 15.71
N PRO A 49 16.10 0.28 14.89
CA PRO A 49 15.98 0.00 13.45
C PRO A 49 15.48 -1.42 13.13
N LYS A 50 15.48 -2.34 14.10
CA LYS A 50 14.91 -3.70 13.96
C LYS A 50 13.44 -3.80 14.35
N LEU A 51 12.90 -2.73 14.93
CA LEU A 51 11.51 -2.65 15.33
C LEU A 51 10.73 -1.93 14.23
N MET A 52 9.72 -2.60 13.68
CA MET A 52 8.91 -2.09 12.59
C MET A 52 7.46 -1.94 13.05
N ASN A 53 6.88 -0.78 12.80
CA ASN A 53 5.48 -0.50 13.04
C ASN A 53 4.70 -0.74 11.76
N TYR A 54 3.57 -1.42 11.86
CA TYR A 54 2.67 -1.72 10.76
C TYR A 54 1.26 -1.24 11.08
N SER A 55 0.55 -0.78 10.05
CA SER A 55 -0.87 -0.49 10.15
C SER A 55 -1.61 -0.81 8.86
N VAL A 56 -2.87 -1.20 8.99
CA VAL A 56 -3.79 -1.37 7.85
C VAL A 56 -4.68 -0.13 7.74
N GLY A 57 -4.59 0.57 6.62
CA GLY A 57 -5.60 1.50 6.14
C GLY A 57 -6.73 0.74 5.46
N TYR A 58 -7.98 1.12 5.71
CA TYR A 58 -9.16 0.55 5.07
C TYR A 58 -10.13 1.68 4.73
N SER A 59 -10.63 1.70 3.50
CA SER A 59 -11.70 2.60 3.06
C SER A 59 -12.71 1.85 2.19
N GLY A 60 -13.99 2.20 2.36
CA GLY A 60 -15.09 1.58 1.65
C GLY A 60 -16.27 1.27 2.58
N THR A 61 -17.30 0.70 1.98
CA THR A 61 -18.47 0.15 2.67
C THR A 61 -18.15 -1.25 3.20
N GLY A 62 -18.46 -1.52 4.47
CA GLY A 62 -18.17 -2.79 5.12
C GLY A 62 -17.49 -2.59 6.48
N THR A 63 -17.44 -3.65 7.27
CA THR A 63 -16.88 -3.64 8.61
C THR A 63 -15.60 -4.47 8.66
N LEU A 64 -14.50 -3.88 9.12
CA LEU A 64 -13.27 -4.61 9.37
C LEU A 64 -13.50 -5.68 10.45
N VAL A 65 -13.32 -6.95 10.10
CA VAL A 65 -13.51 -8.10 10.99
C VAL A 65 -12.21 -8.51 11.64
N SER A 66 -11.15 -8.67 10.84
CA SER A 66 -9.85 -9.13 11.35
C SER A 66 -8.70 -8.65 10.48
N VAL A 67 -7.52 -8.56 11.11
CA VAL A 67 -6.24 -8.37 10.44
C VAL A 67 -5.25 -9.36 11.06
N ASN A 68 -4.75 -10.29 10.26
CA ASN A 68 -3.74 -11.26 10.66
C ASN A 68 -2.45 -11.00 9.89
N TRP A 69 -1.32 -11.03 10.57
CA TRP A 69 -0.02 -10.69 10.01
C TRP A 69 0.87 -11.92 9.88
N THR A 70 1.63 -11.99 8.79
CA THR A 70 2.83 -12.83 8.69
C THR A 70 4.00 -11.92 8.34
N PHE A 71 5.08 -12.01 9.11
CA PHE A 71 6.20 -11.05 9.00
C PHE A 71 7.34 -11.55 8.11
N GLY A 72 7.26 -12.78 7.59
CA GLY A 72 8.29 -13.38 6.75
C GLY A 72 9.49 -13.97 7.51
N ASP A 73 9.54 -13.81 8.83
CA ASP A 73 10.55 -14.41 9.73
C ASP A 73 10.05 -15.68 10.46
N GLY A 74 8.86 -16.15 10.10
CA GLY A 74 8.19 -17.30 10.72
C GLY A 74 7.26 -16.93 11.89
N THR A 75 7.23 -15.67 12.31
CA THR A 75 6.30 -15.20 13.35
C THR A 75 5.04 -14.57 12.75
N THR A 76 4.01 -14.44 13.59
CA THR A 76 2.68 -13.95 13.23
C THR A 76 2.15 -12.96 14.26
N GLY A 77 1.16 -12.16 13.87
CA GLY A 77 0.50 -11.23 14.78
C GLY A 77 -0.94 -10.93 14.38
N THR A 78 -1.66 -10.18 15.20
CA THR A 78 -3.06 -9.82 14.94
C THR A 78 -3.35 -8.38 15.38
N GLY A 79 -4.27 -7.72 14.70
CA GLY A 79 -4.69 -6.35 15.01
C GLY A 79 -4.45 -5.38 13.86
N LYS A 80 -5.21 -4.29 13.84
CA LYS A 80 -5.12 -3.27 12.79
C LYS A 80 -3.76 -2.57 12.78
N ASP A 81 -3.24 -2.28 13.96
CA ASP A 81 -1.93 -1.67 14.21
C ASP A 81 -1.10 -2.65 15.04
N ILE A 82 0.16 -2.87 14.65
CA ILE A 82 1.05 -3.80 15.35
C ILE A 82 2.51 -3.37 15.20
N THR A 83 3.31 -3.65 16.22
CA THR A 83 4.76 -3.49 16.21
C THR A 83 5.41 -4.87 16.24
N HIS A 84 6.41 -5.09 15.40
CA HIS A 84 7.15 -6.35 15.32
C HIS A 84 8.66 -6.12 15.43
N LEU A 85 9.34 -6.97 16.21
CA LEU A 85 10.79 -6.93 16.39
C LEU A 85 11.43 -8.05 15.58
N TYR A 86 12.26 -7.70 14.60
CA TYR A 86 12.99 -8.66 13.81
C TYR A 86 14.28 -9.11 14.52
N PRO A 87 14.58 -10.43 14.56
CA PRO A 87 15.77 -10.94 15.23
C PRO A 87 17.07 -10.59 14.48
N ALA A 88 17.02 -10.49 13.15
CA ALA A 88 18.16 -10.26 12.29
C ALA A 88 17.89 -9.19 11.23
N ALA A 89 18.97 -8.58 10.72
CA ALA A 89 18.90 -7.75 9.53
C ALA A 89 18.64 -8.63 8.30
N GLY A 90 17.90 -8.09 7.32
CA GLY A 90 17.48 -8.85 6.15
C GLY A 90 16.30 -8.23 5.43
N THR A 91 15.86 -8.90 4.38
CA THR A 91 14.67 -8.53 3.62
C THR A 91 13.55 -9.52 3.92
N TYR A 92 12.38 -8.99 4.26
CA TYR A 92 11.22 -9.78 4.68
C TYR A 92 9.98 -9.40 3.86
N GLU A 93 9.23 -10.40 3.41
CA GLU A 93 7.91 -10.21 2.80
C GLU A 93 6.83 -10.27 3.89
N VAL A 94 6.26 -9.11 4.21
CA VAL A 94 5.19 -8.97 5.19
C VAL A 94 3.85 -9.05 4.48
N LYS A 95 2.88 -9.75 5.07
CA LYS A 95 1.51 -9.86 4.57
C LYS A 95 0.53 -9.52 5.69
N ALA A 96 -0.50 -8.75 5.35
CA ALA A 96 -1.65 -8.57 6.22
C ALA A 96 -2.86 -9.24 5.57
N GLU A 97 -3.36 -10.33 6.13
CA GLU A 97 -4.65 -10.91 5.75
C GLU A 97 -5.77 -10.13 6.43
N VAL A 98 -6.48 -9.34 5.64
CA VAL A 98 -7.52 -8.41 6.08
C VAL A 98 -8.88 -8.95 5.68
N THR A 99 -9.72 -9.22 6.68
CA THR A 99 -11.10 -9.67 6.47
C THR A 99 -12.07 -8.53 6.73
N VAL A 100 -12.97 -8.29 5.78
CA VAL A 100 -14.03 -7.29 5.86
C VAL A 100 -15.38 -7.99 5.66
N ALA A 101 -16.37 -7.68 6.50
CA ALA A 101 -17.74 -8.15 6.32
C ALA A 101 -18.56 -7.08 5.59
N LYS A 102 -19.25 -7.47 4.52
CA LYS A 102 -20.20 -6.61 3.79
C LYS A 102 -21.36 -7.46 3.28
N ASP A 103 -22.60 -6.99 3.45
CA ASP A 103 -23.82 -7.61 2.92
C ASP A 103 -23.98 -9.12 3.23
N GLY A 104 -23.50 -9.54 4.41
CA GLY A 104 -23.56 -10.95 4.85
C GLY A 104 -22.45 -11.86 4.29
N ALA A 105 -21.52 -11.31 3.49
CA ALA A 105 -20.32 -11.98 3.02
C ALA A 105 -19.05 -11.50 3.74
N ASN A 106 -18.03 -12.36 3.82
CA ASN A 106 -16.69 -11.99 4.28
C ASN A 106 -15.73 -11.95 3.09
N CYS A 107 -14.91 -10.90 3.06
CA CYS A 107 -14.02 -10.53 1.98
C CYS A 107 -12.60 -10.54 2.51
N THR A 108 -11.69 -11.28 1.87
CA THR A 108 -10.29 -11.31 2.30
C THR A 108 -9.39 -10.65 1.26
N SER A 109 -8.56 -9.71 1.69
CA SER A 109 -7.45 -9.14 0.92
C SER A 109 -6.14 -9.42 1.65
N ILE A 110 -5.04 -9.58 0.91
CA ILE A 110 -3.75 -9.99 1.49
C ILE A 110 -2.64 -9.05 0.96
N PRO A 111 -2.70 -7.72 1.25
CA PRO A 111 -1.66 -6.80 0.83
C PRO A 111 -0.31 -7.24 1.34
N LYS A 112 0.68 -7.16 0.44
CA LYS A 112 2.06 -7.54 0.71
C LYS A 112 2.99 -6.35 0.66
N ARG A 113 4.07 -6.43 1.44
CA ARG A 113 5.11 -5.42 1.42
C ARG A 113 6.46 -6.07 1.70
N THR A 114 7.43 -5.79 0.84
CA THR A 114 8.84 -6.10 1.12
C THR A 114 9.42 -4.99 2.00
N VAL A 115 9.98 -5.35 3.15
CA VAL A 115 10.69 -4.43 4.04
C VAL A 115 12.15 -4.85 4.21
N THR A 116 13.03 -3.88 4.38
CA THR A 116 14.44 -4.12 4.69
C THR A 116 14.72 -3.70 6.12
N ILE A 117 15.27 -4.62 6.89
CA ILE A 117 15.68 -4.45 8.28
C ILE A 117 17.20 -4.33 8.31
N ASN A 118 17.70 -3.30 9.00
CA ASN A 118 19.12 -2.96 9.09
C ASN A 118 19.73 -3.33 10.45
#